data_AF-A0A6N3ED56-F1
#
_entry.id   AF-A0A6N3ED56-F1
#
_cell.length_a   1.000
_cell.length_b   1.000
_cell.length_c   1.000
_cell.angle_alpha   90.00
_cell.angle_beta   90.00
_cell.angle_gamma   90.00
#
_symmetry.space_group_name_H-M   'P 1'
#
loop_
_entity.id
_entity.type
_entity.pdbx_description
1 polymer ?
#
loop_
_entity_poly.entity_id
_entity_poly.type
_entity_poly.pdbx_seq_one_letter_code
_entity_poly.pdbx_strand_id
1 'polypeptide(L)'
;MDPRIKMQRIGQTMYGNRWKSSLSRGMSVDPKTIHRLLSGERYFPKDLSSKLLQAIQLEQSKINKAMEIITSDRICRDDITEDVIKYIASRFEYLSEKDYKSAINSIHRAVHDTVPNDIYLSDLEAIALRYSTISVA
;
A
#
# COMPACT_ATOMS: atom_id res chain seq x y z
N MET A 1 15.29 -31.05 2.09
CA MET A 1 14.01 -30.58 1.54
C MET A 1 14.12 -30.53 0.02
N ASP A 2 13.19 -31.13 -0.71
CA ASP A 2 13.15 -31.10 -2.19
C ASP A 2 13.08 -29.63 -2.69
N PRO A 3 13.95 -29.21 -3.64
CA PRO A 3 13.93 -27.87 -4.24
C PRO A 3 12.58 -27.45 -4.84
N ARG A 4 11.82 -28.38 -5.43
CA ARG A 4 10.47 -28.15 -5.97
C ARG A 4 9.50 -27.78 -4.86
N ILE A 5 9.51 -28.56 -3.77
CA ILE A 5 8.66 -28.30 -2.59
C ILE A 5 9.03 -26.97 -1.95
N LYS A 6 10.34 -26.68 -1.85
CA LYS A 6 10.83 -25.39 -1.32
C LYS A 6 10.32 -24.22 -2.13
N MET A 7 10.51 -24.26 -3.45
CA MET A 7 10.07 -23.22 -4.37
C MET A 7 8.55 -23.04 -4.34
N GLN A 8 7.79 -24.15 -4.33
CA GLN A 8 6.33 -24.12 -4.26
C GLN A 8 5.84 -23.48 -2.96
N ARG A 9 6.36 -23.90 -1.80
CA ARG A 9 5.92 -23.36 -0.50
C ARG A 9 6.20 -21.85 -0.41
N ILE A 10 7.40 -21.42 -0.76
CA ILE A 10 7.76 -20.00 -0.76
C ILE A 10 6.84 -19.20 -1.70
N GLY A 11 6.64 -19.70 -2.93
CA GLY A 11 5.75 -19.04 -3.87
C GLY A 11 4.33 -18.91 -3.33
N GLN A 12 3.75 -20.00 -2.83
CA GLN A 12 2.39 -20.01 -2.29
C GLN A 12 2.25 -19.08 -1.08
N THR A 13 3.23 -19.07 -0.18
CA THR A 13 3.25 -18.16 0.98
C THR A 13 3.25 -16.69 0.55
N MET A 14 4.05 -16.32 -0.45
CA MET A 14 4.19 -14.92 -0.87
C MET A 14 3.05 -14.43 -1.77
N TYR A 15 2.52 -15.29 -2.64
CA TYR A 15 1.71 -14.87 -3.78
C TYR A 15 0.40 -15.66 -3.95
N GLY A 16 0.12 -16.60 -3.05
CA GLY A 16 -1.07 -17.45 -3.09
C GLY A 16 -1.17 -18.29 -4.38
N ASN A 17 -2.38 -18.41 -4.92
CA ASN A 17 -2.67 -19.30 -6.05
C ASN A 17 -1.95 -18.90 -7.35
N ARG A 18 -1.59 -17.62 -7.51
CA ARG A 18 -0.91 -17.09 -8.71
C ARG A 18 0.61 -17.04 -8.56
N TRP A 19 1.18 -17.86 -7.69
CA TRP A 19 2.59 -17.74 -7.33
C TRP A 19 3.59 -17.98 -8.45
N LYS A 20 3.29 -18.85 -9.43
CA LYS A 20 4.27 -19.19 -10.48
C LYS A 20 4.64 -17.96 -11.32
N SER A 21 3.67 -17.13 -11.69
CA SER A 21 3.90 -15.92 -12.50
C SER A 21 4.47 -14.76 -11.69
N SER A 22 4.12 -14.66 -10.40
CA SER A 22 4.72 -13.64 -9.52
C SER A 22 6.16 -13.99 -9.16
N LEU A 23 6.44 -15.25 -8.84
CA LEU A 23 7.78 -15.72 -8.55
C LEU A 23 8.69 -15.66 -9.77
N SER A 24 8.18 -15.97 -10.98
CA SER A 24 8.99 -15.84 -12.20
C SER A 24 9.45 -14.40 -12.42
N ARG A 25 8.57 -13.42 -12.17
CA ARG A 25 8.93 -11.99 -12.21
C ARG A 25 9.97 -11.63 -11.16
N GLY A 26 9.78 -12.05 -9.90
CA GLY A 26 10.71 -11.78 -8.81
C GLY A 26 12.09 -12.41 -9.01
N MET A 27 12.15 -13.58 -9.64
CA MET A 27 13.40 -14.26 -10.00
C MET A 27 13.98 -13.81 -11.35
N SER A 28 13.32 -12.90 -12.05
CA SER A 28 13.68 -12.44 -13.41
C SER A 28 13.87 -13.59 -14.41
N VAL A 29 12.95 -14.55 -14.40
CA VAL A 29 12.92 -15.68 -15.34
C VAL A 29 11.58 -15.75 -16.08
N ASP A 30 11.61 -16.38 -17.25
CA ASP A 30 10.39 -16.67 -18.00
C ASP A 30 9.47 -17.63 -17.20
N PRO A 31 8.14 -17.44 -17.18
CA PRO A 31 7.20 -18.33 -16.49
C PRO A 31 7.35 -19.82 -16.86
N LYS A 32 7.71 -20.14 -18.11
CA LYS A 32 7.97 -21.53 -18.54
C LYS A 32 9.17 -22.12 -17.82
N THR A 33 10.13 -21.30 -17.37
CA THR A 33 11.26 -21.75 -16.55
C THR A 33 10.79 -22.33 -15.22
N ILE A 34 9.84 -21.67 -14.55
CA ILE A 34 9.26 -22.20 -13.30
C ILE A 34 8.55 -23.54 -13.56
N HIS A 35 7.80 -23.65 -14.66
CA HIS A 35 7.16 -24.92 -15.05
C HIS A 35 8.17 -26.04 -15.28
N ARG A 36 9.22 -25.79 -16.08
CA ARG A 36 10.27 -26.78 -16.38
C ARG A 36 11.06 -27.22 -15.15
N LEU A 37 11.30 -26.32 -14.21
CA LEU A 37 11.94 -26.63 -12.94
C LEU A 37 11.05 -27.56 -12.08
N LEU A 38 9.74 -27.32 -12.06
CA LEU A 38 8.79 -28.15 -11.32
C LEU A 38 8.56 -29.52 -11.95
N SER A 39 8.46 -29.60 -13.29
CA SER A 39 8.29 -30.87 -14.02
C SER A 39 9.56 -31.71 -14.05
N GLY A 40 10.72 -31.13 -13.72
CA GLY A 40 12.02 -31.80 -13.78
C GLY A 40 12.65 -31.79 -15.18
N GLU A 41 12.02 -31.13 -16.16
CA GLU A 41 12.60 -30.89 -17.50
C GLU A 41 13.86 -30.02 -17.46
N ARG A 42 14.08 -29.28 -16.37
CA ARG A 42 15.28 -28.48 -16.15
C ARG A 42 15.82 -28.68 -14.73
N TYR A 43 17.14 -28.79 -14.62
CA TYR A 43 17.82 -28.80 -13.33
C TYR A 43 17.70 -27.45 -12.62
N PHE A 44 17.54 -27.51 -11.30
CA PHE A 44 17.58 -26.31 -10.46
C PHE A 44 18.98 -25.69 -10.49
N PRO A 45 19.06 -24.36 -10.47
CA PRO A 45 20.34 -23.69 -10.33
C PRO A 45 20.93 -23.99 -8.95
N LYS A 46 22.26 -24.10 -8.86
CA LYS A 46 22.97 -24.43 -7.61
C LYS A 46 22.70 -23.43 -6.48
N ASP A 47 22.34 -22.21 -6.84
CA ASP A 47 22.05 -21.07 -5.95
C ASP A 47 20.55 -20.76 -5.82
N LEU A 48 19.67 -21.76 -6.05
CA LEU A 48 18.20 -21.57 -5.97
C LEU A 48 17.75 -20.83 -4.71
N SER A 49 18.26 -21.22 -3.54
CA SER A 49 17.83 -20.59 -2.27
C SER A 49 18.21 -19.11 -2.22
N SER A 50 19.39 -18.75 -2.71
CA SER A 50 19.83 -17.35 -2.80
C SER A 50 18.97 -16.55 -3.76
N LYS A 51 18.62 -17.11 -4.93
CA LYS A 51 17.72 -16.46 -5.90
C LYS A 51 16.31 -16.25 -5.34
N LEU A 52 15.79 -17.24 -4.62
CA LEU A 52 14.48 -17.12 -3.95
C LEU A 52 14.53 -16.03 -2.87
N LEU A 53 15.60 -15.98 -2.08
CA LEU A 53 15.77 -14.95 -1.05
C LEU A 53 15.86 -13.55 -1.67
N GLN A 54 16.65 -13.37 -2.74
CA GLN A 54 16.77 -12.10 -3.45
C GLN A 54 15.41 -11.63 -4.00
N ALA A 55 14.62 -12.54 -4.59
CA ALA A 55 13.28 -12.23 -5.07
C ALA A 55 12.37 -11.73 -3.93
N ILE A 56 12.42 -12.37 -2.76
CA ILE A 56 11.63 -11.97 -1.59
C ILE A 56 12.11 -10.62 -1.04
N GLN A 57 13.43 -10.41 -0.93
CA GLN A 57 14.00 -9.16 -0.44
C GLN A 57 13.61 -7.96 -1.32
N LEU A 58 13.58 -8.16 -2.64
CA LEU A 58 13.13 -7.14 -3.58
C LEU A 58 11.65 -6.79 -3.35
N GLU A 59 10.78 -7.79 -3.18
CA GLU A 59 9.36 -7.55 -2.87
C GLU A 59 9.18 -6.89 -1.51
N GLN A 60 9.93 -7.30 -0.49
CA GLN A 60 9.91 -6.66 0.83
C GLN A 60 10.29 -5.17 0.73
N SER A 61 11.29 -4.82 -0.07
CA SER A 61 11.65 -3.42 -0.30
C SER A 61 10.52 -2.62 -0.94
N LYS A 62 9.79 -3.18 -1.90
CA LYS A 62 8.61 -2.52 -2.50
C LYS A 62 7.49 -2.33 -1.48
N ILE A 63 7.22 -3.34 -0.66
CA ILE A 63 6.23 -3.27 0.42
C ILE A 63 6.61 -2.16 1.40
N ASN A 64 7.88 -2.11 1.82
CA ASN A 64 8.37 -1.08 2.72
C ASN A 64 8.22 0.33 2.13
N LYS A 65 8.55 0.52 0.85
CA LYS A 65 8.34 1.80 0.15
C LYS A 65 6.86 2.18 0.07
N ALA A 66 5.98 1.22 -0.20
CA ALA A 66 4.54 1.47 -0.24
C ALA A 66 4.01 1.87 1.15
N MET A 67 4.47 1.20 2.22
CA MET A 67 4.15 1.58 3.59
C MET A 67 4.67 2.98 3.92
N GLU A 68 5.90 3.31 3.52
CA GLU A 68 6.47 4.65 3.72
C GLU A 68 5.60 5.73 3.09
N ILE A 69 5.14 5.54 1.85
CA ILE A 69 4.22 6.45 1.17
C ILE A 69 2.91 6.59 1.96
N ILE A 70 2.28 5.47 2.35
CA ILE A 70 1.02 5.47 3.11
C ILE A 70 1.18 6.21 4.45
N THR A 71 2.32 6.05 5.11
CA THR A 71 2.57 6.65 6.43
C THR A 71 3.22 8.03 6.38
N SER A 72 3.52 8.55 5.18
CA SER A 72 4.29 9.78 4.99
C SER A 72 3.59 11.04 5.52
N ASP A 73 2.26 11.01 5.58
CA ASP A 73 1.38 12.11 5.98
C ASP A 73 0.59 11.77 7.25
N ARG A 74 1.06 10.80 8.02
CA ARG A 74 0.47 10.43 9.31
C ARG A 74 0.69 11.55 10.34
N ILE A 75 -0.38 11.96 11.00
CA ILE A 75 -0.42 13.02 12.01
C ILE A 75 -0.96 12.45 13.32
N CYS A 76 -0.39 12.88 14.44
CA CYS A 76 -0.94 12.54 15.75
C CYS A 76 -2.25 13.28 15.96
N ARG A 77 -3.28 12.55 16.43
CA ARG A 77 -4.59 13.14 16.75
C ARG A 77 -4.49 14.36 17.66
N ASP A 78 -3.61 14.32 18.65
CA ASP A 78 -3.47 15.39 19.66
C ASP A 78 -2.91 16.69 19.06
N ASP A 79 -2.26 16.61 17.89
CA ASP A 79 -1.75 17.78 17.16
C ASP A 79 -2.82 18.44 16.27
N ILE A 80 -4.00 17.81 16.11
CA ILE A 80 -5.08 18.28 15.23
C ILE A 80 -6.02 19.20 16.01
N THR A 81 -5.66 20.47 16.06
CA THR A 81 -6.50 21.52 16.65
C THR A 81 -7.58 22.00 15.68
N GLU A 82 -8.56 22.76 16.20
CA GLU A 82 -9.59 23.42 15.39
C GLU A 82 -8.98 24.32 14.29
N ASP A 83 -7.86 24.98 14.57
CA ASP A 83 -7.18 25.84 13.59
C ASP A 83 -6.51 25.00 12.48
N VAL A 84 -5.97 23.82 12.81
CA VAL A 84 -5.47 22.87 11.81
C VAL A 84 -6.60 22.37 10.93
N ILE A 85 -7.77 22.05 11.50
CA ILE A 85 -8.96 21.63 10.75
C ILE A 85 -9.40 22.72 9.76
N LYS A 86 -9.49 23.96 10.23
CA LYS A 86 -9.81 25.12 9.37
C LYS A 86 -8.75 25.32 8.29
N TYR A 87 -7.48 25.18 8.62
CA TYR A 87 -6.38 25.29 7.67
C TYR A 87 -6.50 24.23 6.56
N ILE A 88 -6.76 22.97 6.91
CA ILE A 88 -6.97 21.88 5.94
C ILE A 88 -8.13 22.22 5.00
N ALA A 89 -9.29 22.60 5.56
CA ALA A 89 -10.45 22.96 4.74
C ALA A 89 -10.14 24.18 3.84
N SER A 90 -9.43 25.19 4.35
CA SER A 90 -9.13 26.43 3.61
C SER A 90 -8.27 26.24 2.34
N ARG A 91 -7.66 25.06 2.16
CA ARG A 91 -6.89 24.72 0.96
C ARG A 91 -7.75 24.41 -0.26
N PHE A 92 -9.06 24.33 -0.10
CA PHE A 92 -10.01 24.02 -1.17
C PHE A 92 -10.98 25.19 -1.40
N GLU A 93 -11.51 25.27 -2.61
CA GLU A 93 -12.55 26.23 -2.98
C GLU A 93 -13.94 25.63 -2.76
N TYR A 94 -14.86 26.44 -2.22
CA TYR A 94 -16.23 26.01 -1.89
C TYR A 94 -17.24 26.91 -2.59
N LEU A 95 -18.36 26.33 -3.02
CA LEU A 95 -19.46 27.09 -3.65
C LEU A 95 -20.11 28.07 -2.68
N SER A 96 -20.13 27.71 -1.40
CA SER A 96 -20.78 28.51 -0.37
C SER A 96 -20.09 28.36 0.98
N GLU A 97 -20.32 29.34 1.86
CA GLU A 97 -19.86 29.27 3.25
C GLU A 97 -20.51 28.09 4.02
N LYS A 98 -21.70 27.65 3.59
CA LYS A 98 -22.35 26.46 4.15
C LYS A 98 -21.55 25.19 3.84
N ASP A 99 -21.01 25.08 2.63
CA ASP A 99 -20.21 23.91 2.22
C ASP A 99 -18.85 23.90 2.94
N TYR A 100 -18.22 25.07 3.07
CA TYR A 100 -17.01 25.24 3.89
C TYR A 100 -17.23 24.82 5.35
N LYS A 101 -18.33 25.28 5.99
CA LYS A 101 -18.69 24.88 7.36
C LYS A 101 -19.00 23.39 7.46
N SER A 102 -19.60 22.81 6.42
CA SER A 102 -19.89 21.37 6.37
C SER A 102 -18.60 20.55 6.28
N ALA A 103 -17.61 21.02 5.51
CA ALA A 103 -16.29 20.41 5.44
C ALA A 103 -15.58 20.40 6.81
N ILE A 104 -15.50 21.56 7.48
CA ILE A 104 -14.91 21.67 8.83
C ILE A 104 -15.57 20.70 9.81
N ASN A 105 -16.90 20.70 9.87
CA ASN A 105 -17.64 19.83 10.78
C ASN A 105 -17.39 18.33 10.50
N SER A 106 -17.29 17.96 9.23
CA SER A 106 -17.02 16.57 8.84
C SER A 106 -15.60 16.14 9.16
N ILE A 107 -14.60 17.01 8.98
CA ILE A 107 -13.22 16.76 9.39
C ILE A 107 -13.16 16.61 10.92
N HIS A 108 -13.78 17.53 11.66
CA HIS A 108 -13.80 17.49 13.12
C HIS A 108 -14.42 16.20 13.65
N ARG A 109 -15.54 15.74 13.05
CA ARG A 109 -16.14 14.44 13.39
C ARG A 109 -15.19 13.28 13.09
N ALA A 110 -14.55 13.27 11.93
CA ALA A 110 -13.60 12.21 11.58
C ALA A 110 -12.42 12.13 12.58
N VAL A 111 -11.88 13.28 13.00
CA VAL A 111 -10.82 13.33 14.02
C VAL A 111 -11.31 12.84 15.39
N HIS A 112 -12.57 13.08 15.72
CA HIS A 112 -13.15 12.66 16.99
C HIS A 112 -13.50 11.16 17.04
N ASP A 113 -14.06 10.64 15.94
CA ASP A 113 -14.65 9.30 15.86
C ASP A 113 -13.63 8.20 15.50
N THR A 114 -12.44 8.58 15.03
CA THR A 114 -11.39 7.61 14.69
C THR A 114 -10.71 7.06 15.94
N VAL A 115 -10.85 5.75 16.14
CA VAL A 115 -10.07 4.94 17.10
C VAL A 115 -9.31 3.92 16.22
N PRO A 116 -7.99 4.04 16.00
CA PRO A 116 -6.91 4.53 16.87
C PRO A 116 -6.28 5.88 16.44
N ASN A 117 -5.23 6.34 17.14
CA ASN A 117 -4.51 7.63 16.94
C ASN A 117 -3.81 7.83 15.58
N ASP A 118 -3.95 6.91 14.62
CA ASP A 118 -3.33 7.02 13.30
C ASP A 118 -4.30 7.78 12.37
N ILE A 119 -4.14 9.10 12.29
CA ILE A 119 -4.88 9.96 11.37
C ILE A 119 -3.94 10.35 10.22
N TYR A 120 -4.45 10.30 8.98
CA TYR A 120 -3.69 10.68 7.78
C TYR A 120 -4.22 12.00 7.23
N LEU A 121 -3.32 12.92 6.89
CA LEU A 121 -3.69 14.22 6.33
C LEU A 121 -4.50 14.07 5.05
N SER A 122 -4.10 13.14 4.18
CA SER A 122 -4.77 12.83 2.92
C SER A 122 -6.22 12.38 3.11
N ASP A 123 -6.52 11.65 4.18
CA ASP A 123 -7.90 11.26 4.51
C ASP A 123 -8.74 12.48 4.92
N LEU A 124 -8.17 13.41 5.70
CA LEU A 124 -8.84 14.65 6.09
C LEU A 124 -9.05 15.59 4.89
N GLU A 125 -8.05 15.70 4.02
CA GLU A 125 -8.15 16.42 2.75
C GLU A 125 -9.21 15.81 1.83
N ALA A 126 -9.30 14.48 1.76
CA ALA A 126 -10.34 13.80 0.99
C ALA A 126 -11.75 14.10 1.52
N ILE A 127 -11.91 14.28 2.84
CA ILE A 127 -13.19 14.74 3.42
C ILE A 127 -13.48 16.17 2.98
N ALA A 128 -12.50 17.08 3.08
CA ALA A 128 -12.64 18.48 2.68
C ALA A 128 -13.05 18.62 1.20
N LEU A 129 -12.37 17.85 0.34
CA LEU A 129 -12.57 17.81 -1.10
C LEU A 129 -14.01 17.42 -1.50
N ARG A 130 -14.68 16.53 -0.76
CA ARG A 130 -16.08 16.11 -1.05
C ARG A 130 -17.09 17.25 -1.03
N TYR A 131 -16.79 18.33 -0.31
CA TYR A 131 -17.64 19.52 -0.23
C TYR A 131 -17.16 20.66 -1.14
N SER A 132 -16.00 20.50 -1.77
CA SER A 132 -15.39 21.52 -2.62
C SER A 132 -16.02 21.58 -4.02
N THR A 133 -15.78 22.67 -4.74
CA THR A 133 -16.15 22.85 -6.16
C THR A 133 -15.35 21.95 -7.09
N ILE A 134 -14.22 21.43 -6.64
CA ILE A 134 -13.25 20.72 -7.46
C ILE A 134 -13.68 19.25 -7.55
N SER A 135 -14.37 18.91 -8.63
CA SER A 135 -14.36 17.55 -9.16
C SER A 135 -12.94 17.24 -9.62
N VAL A 136 -12.23 16.38 -8.90
CA VAL A 136 -10.95 15.84 -9.37
C VAL A 136 -11.22 15.11 -10.69
N ALA A 137 -10.68 15.66 -11.79
CA ALA A 137 -10.60 14.99 -13.08
C ALA A 137 -9.43 14.01 -13.09
#